data_AF-A0A662IKQ2-F1
#
_entry.id   AF-A0A662IKQ2-F1
#
_cell.length_a   1.000
_cell.length_b   1.000
_cell.length_c   1.000
_cell.angle_alpha   90.00
_cell.angle_beta   90.00
_cell.angle_gamma   90.00
#
_symmetry.space_group_name_H-M   'P 1'
#
loop_
_entity.id
_entity.type
_entity.pdbx_description
1 polymer ?
#
loop_
_entity_poly.entity_id
_entity_poly.type
_entity_poly.pdbx_seq_one_letter_code
_entity_poly.pdbx_strand_id
1 'polypeptide(L)'
;MVNVDLSKITIATLGSHSALQILRGAKDEGFKTALICLKRRVNLYRRFNKLIDEMLIVESFSEVALPEIQEKLLSLNAILIPHGSLVEYTDL
;
A
#
# COMPACT_ATOMS: atom_id res chain seq x y z
N MET A 1 -14.30 -17.16 2.53
CA MET A 1 -12.97 -16.90 3.13
C MET A 1 -12.03 -16.51 2.00
N VAL A 2 -11.31 -15.39 2.14
CA VAL A 2 -10.29 -14.98 1.16
C VAL A 2 -9.18 -16.01 1.17
N ASN A 3 -8.80 -16.53 0.00
CA ASN A 3 -7.71 -17.50 -0.12
C ASN A 3 -6.38 -16.74 -0.20
N VAL A 4 -5.64 -16.71 0.90
CA VAL A 4 -4.34 -16.03 0.99
C VAL A 4 -3.24 -17.04 0.67
N ASP A 5 -2.52 -16.83 -0.44
CA ASP A 5 -1.34 -17.61 -0.78
C ASP A 5 -0.16 -17.11 0.07
N LEU A 6 0.15 -17.82 1.16
CA LEU A 6 1.23 -17.42 2.08
C LEU A 6 2.62 -17.34 1.42
N SER A 7 2.80 -17.95 0.24
CA SER A 7 4.08 -17.90 -0.49
C SER A 7 4.31 -16.60 -1.26
N LYS A 8 3.28 -15.75 -1.43
CA LYS A 8 3.31 -14.55 -2.28
C LYS A 8 2.63 -13.36 -1.62
N ILE A 9 3.01 -13.04 -0.39
CA ILE A 9 2.45 -11.89 0.34
C ILE A 9 3.07 -10.59 -0.18
N THR A 10 2.21 -9.58 -0.37
CA THR A 10 2.63 -8.19 -0.60
C THR A 10 2.35 -7.35 0.63
N ILE A 11 3.32 -6.56 1.08
CA ILE A 11 3.10 -5.58 2.15
C ILE A 11 2.65 -4.26 1.53
N ALA A 12 1.45 -3.82 1.89
CA ALA A 12 0.86 -2.58 1.40
C ALA A 12 0.72 -1.54 2.52
N THR A 13 0.81 -0.25 2.19
CA THR A 13 0.49 0.83 3.13
C THR A 13 0.12 2.13 2.38
N LEU A 14 -0.39 3.13 3.11
CA LEU A 14 -0.71 4.43 2.53
C LEU A 14 0.55 5.28 2.36
N GLY A 15 0.60 6.11 1.33
CA GLY A 15 1.67 7.08 1.05
C GLY A 15 1.69 8.28 2.00
N SER A 16 1.94 8.02 3.29
CA SER A 16 2.04 9.04 4.35
C SER A 16 2.89 8.56 5.54
N HIS A 17 3.21 9.47 6.47
CA HIS A 17 3.95 9.24 7.73
C HIS A 17 5.17 8.29 7.65
N SER A 18 4.97 7.00 7.92
CA SER A 18 5.98 5.96 8.06
C SER A 18 6.08 5.03 6.85
N ALA A 19 5.38 5.34 5.74
CA ALA A 19 5.29 4.47 4.56
C ALA A 19 6.65 3.94 4.07
N LEU A 20 7.63 4.82 3.91
CA LEU A 20 8.95 4.42 3.39
C LEU A 20 9.72 3.50 4.35
N GLN A 21 9.53 3.66 5.66
CA GLN A 21 10.14 2.77 6.66
C GLN A 21 9.49 1.40 6.66
N ILE A 22 8.15 1.36 6.56
CA ILE A 22 7.39 0.11 6.44
C ILE A 22 7.82 -0.63 5.17
N LEU A 23 7.85 0.05 4.03
CA LEU A 23 8.25 -0.56 2.76
C LEU A 23 9.72 -0.99 2.77
N ARG A 24 10.60 -0.23 3.42
CA ARG A 24 11.99 -0.63 3.59
C ARG A 24 12.11 -1.91 4.40
N GLY A 25 11.45 -2.02 5.55
CA GLY A 25 11.45 -3.24 6.35
C GLY A 25 10.90 -4.43 5.58
N ALA A 26 9.80 -4.24 4.85
CA ALA A 26 9.24 -5.28 3.99
C ALA A 26 10.23 -5.76 2.91
N LYS A 27 10.97 -4.84 2.27
CA LYS A 27 12.02 -5.19 1.32
C LYS A 27 13.18 -5.95 1.94
N ASP A 28 13.63 -5.52 3.11
CA ASP A 28 14.73 -6.16 3.83
C ASP A 28 14.37 -7.61 4.23
N GLU A 29 13.09 -7.89 4.50
CA GLU A 29 12.54 -9.23 4.77
C GLU A 29 12.11 -10.02 3.50
N GLY A 30 12.35 -9.47 2.30
CA GLY A 30 12.09 -10.16 1.03
C GLY A 30 10.66 -10.14 0.52
N PHE A 31 9.77 -9.33 1.10
CA PHE A 31 8.38 -9.19 0.63
C PHE A 31 8.28 -8.30 -0.61
N LYS A 32 7.24 -8.54 -1.42
CA LYS A 32 6.77 -7.55 -2.39
C LYS A 32 6.13 -6.37 -1.65
N THR A 33 6.14 -5.21 -2.29
CA THR A 33 5.69 -3.94 -1.70
C THR A 33 4.70 -3.22 -2.57
N ALA A 34 3.64 -2.68 -1.96
CA ALA A 34 2.66 -1.85 -2.64
C ALA A 34 2.44 -0.53 -1.87
N LEU A 35 2.33 0.57 -2.61
CA LEU A 35 2.04 1.88 -2.03
C LEU A 35 0.73 2.44 -2.59
N ILE A 36 -0.21 2.76 -1.71
CA ILE A 36 -1.39 3.54 -2.09
C ILE A 36 -1.00 5.02 -2.03
N CYS A 37 -0.80 5.62 -3.19
CA CYS A 37 -0.22 6.95 -3.33
C CYS A 37 -1.25 7.96 -3.83
N LEU A 38 -1.39 9.08 -3.12
CA LEU A 38 -2.15 10.21 -3.62
C LEU A 38 -1.53 10.72 -4.93
N LYS A 39 -2.34 11.01 -5.94
CA LYS A 39 -1.89 11.51 -7.26
C LYS A 39 -0.94 12.69 -7.16
N ARG A 40 -1.26 13.65 -6.26
CA ARG A 40 -0.41 14.82 -5.98
C ARG A 40 0.97 14.49 -5.40
N ARG A 41 1.18 13.29 -4.85
CA ARG A 41 2.44 12.82 -4.24
C ARG A 41 3.21 11.81 -5.09
N VAL A 42 2.71 11.43 -6.27
CA VAL A 42 3.36 10.41 -7.11
C VAL A 42 4.81 10.76 -7.43
N ASN A 43 5.09 12.02 -7.77
CA ASN A 43 6.45 12.45 -8.10
C ASN A 43 7.42 12.35 -6.91
N LEU A 44 6.93 12.52 -5.68
CA LEU A 44 7.74 12.32 -4.47
C LEU A 44 8.12 10.84 -4.34
N TYR A 45 7.13 9.94 -4.41
CA TYR A 45 7.33 8.52 -4.17
C TYR A 45 8.07 7.80 -5.30
N ARG A 46 7.98 8.28 -6.55
CA ARG A 46 8.76 7.75 -7.67
C ARG A 46 10.27 7.78 -7.44
N ARG A 47 10.77 8.71 -6.61
CA ARG A 47 12.20 8.78 -6.23
C ARG A 47 12.64 7.57 -5.39
N PHE A 48 11.70 6.82 -4.83
CA PHE A 48 11.90 5.64 -4.00
C PHE A 48 11.41 4.36 -4.71
N ASN A 49 11.41 4.32 -6.04
CA ASN A 49 10.96 3.17 -6.84
C ASN A 49 11.59 1.82 -6.45
N LYS A 50 12.81 1.81 -5.90
CA LYS A 50 13.46 0.58 -5.40
C LYS A 50 12.73 -0.04 -4.20
N LEU A 51 11.93 0.73 -3.47
CA LEU A 51 11.15 0.29 -2.31
C LEU A 51 9.68 0.00 -2.66
N ILE A 52 9.23 0.29 -3.88
CA ILE A 52 7.83 0.28 -4.27
C ILE A 52 7.70 -0.54 -5.55
N ASP A 53 7.28 -1.80 -5.42
CA ASP A 53 7.04 -2.65 -6.60
C ASP A 53 5.75 -2.25 -7.32
N GLU A 54 4.70 -1.96 -6.56
CA GLU A 54 3.38 -1.59 -7.06
C GLU A 54 2.94 -0.23 -6.48
N MET A 55 2.34 0.62 -7.31
CA MET A 55 1.81 1.91 -6.86
C MET A 55 0.35 2.05 -7.30
N LEU A 56 -0.56 2.06 -6.33
CA LEU A 56 -1.99 2.31 -6.55
C LEU A 56 -2.22 3.80 -6.40
N ILE A 57 -2.59 4.49 -7.49
CA ILE A 57 -2.79 5.94 -7.48
C ILE A 57 -4.25 6.23 -7.16
N VAL A 58 -4.48 7.08 -6.16
CA VAL A 58 -5.82 7.52 -5.70
C VAL A 58 -5.87 9.05 -5.62
N GLU A 59 -7.05 9.67 -5.72
CA GLU A 59 -7.20 11.12 -5.52
C GLU A 59 -7.30 11.46 -4.01
N SER A 60 -7.94 10.57 -3.24
CA SER A 60 -8.08 10.61 -1.77
C SER A 60 -7.77 9.26 -1.13
N PHE A 61 -7.30 9.24 0.13
CA PHE A 61 -7.09 7.99 0.86
C PHE A 61 -8.40 7.26 1.19
N SER A 62 -9.52 7.99 1.29
CA SER A 62 -10.85 7.40 1.47
C SER A 62 -11.21 6.42 0.34
N GLU A 63 -10.60 6.55 -0.84
CA GLU A 63 -10.79 5.63 -1.97
C GLU A 63 -10.30 4.21 -1.66
N VAL A 64 -9.49 4.01 -0.62
CA VAL A 64 -9.09 2.66 -0.20
C VAL A 64 -10.29 1.80 0.15
N ALA A 65 -11.38 2.38 0.66
CA ALA A 65 -12.60 1.64 0.94
C ALA A 65 -13.41 1.25 -0.32
N LEU A 66 -13.06 1.78 -1.50
CA LEU A 66 -13.77 1.48 -2.73
C LEU A 66 -13.55 0.02 -3.17
N PRO A 67 -14.58 -0.66 -3.69
CA PRO A 67 -14.47 -2.05 -4.14
C PRO A 67 -13.33 -2.28 -5.12
N GLU A 68 -13.09 -1.38 -6.09
CA GLU A 68 -12.02 -1.57 -7.06
C GLU A 68 -10.62 -1.55 -6.44
N ILE A 69 -10.41 -0.73 -5.39
CA ILE A 69 -9.12 -0.67 -4.69
C ILE A 69 -8.95 -1.90 -3.80
N GLN A 70 -10.02 -2.34 -3.12
CA GLN A 70 -10.03 -3.57 -2.33
C GLN A 70 -9.76 -4.80 -3.20
N GLU A 71 -10.41 -4.92 -4.36
CA GLU A 71 -10.16 -6.00 -5.33
C GLU A 71 -8.73 -5.97 -5.84
N LYS A 72 -8.16 -4.79 -6.10
CA LYS A 72 -6.75 -4.66 -6.49
C LYS A 72 -5.83 -5.14 -5.37
N LEU A 73 -6.06 -4.75 -4.12
CA LEU A 73 -5.27 -5.20 -2.97
C LEU A 73 -5.38 -6.72 -2.77
N LEU A 74 -6.58 -7.30 -2.94
CA LEU A 74 -6.79 -8.75 -2.91
C LEU A 74 -6.03 -9.46 -4.04
N SER A 75 -6.05 -8.92 -5.26
CA SER A 75 -5.32 -9.47 -6.41
C SER A 75 -3.80 -9.46 -6.21
N LEU A 76 -3.29 -8.51 -5.40
CA LEU A 76 -1.89 -8.42 -5.01
C LEU A 76 -1.55 -9.32 -3.81
N ASN A 77 -2.54 -10.03 -3.25
CA ASN A 77 -2.41 -10.76 -2.00
C ASN A 77 -1.80 -9.87 -0.90
N ALA A 78 -2.32 -8.64 -0.81
CA ALA A 78 -1.75 -7.59 0.00
C ALA A 78 -2.24 -7.64 1.46
N ILE A 79 -1.31 -7.53 2.39
CA ILE A 79 -1.58 -7.21 3.80
C ILE A 79 -1.35 -5.72 3.99
N LEU A 80 -2.41 -4.99 4.34
CA LEU A 80 -2.36 -3.55 4.58
C LEU A 80 -1.83 -3.28 6.00
N ILE A 81 -0.68 -2.61 6.10
CA ILE A 81 -0.09 -2.18 7.37
C ILE A 81 -0.64 -0.80 7.72
N PRO A 82 -1.43 -0.68 8.80
CA PRO A 82 -2.05 0.58 9.19
C PRO A 82 -1.05 1.52 9.87
N HIS A 83 -1.29 2.82 9.74
CA HIS A 83 -0.66 3.88 10.52
C HIS A 83 -1.64 5.06 10.66
N GLY A 84 -1.30 6.11 11.42
CA GLY A 84 -2.21 7.21 11.77
C GLY A 84 -3.10 7.74 10.64
N SER A 85 -2.54 8.05 9.47
CA SER A 85 -3.33 8.47 8.28
C SER A 85 -4.44 7.50 7.87
N LEU A 86 -4.31 6.19 8.09
CA LEU A 86 -5.38 5.25 7.73
C LEU A 86 -6.60 5.54 8.60
N VAL A 87 -6.42 5.63 9.92
CA VAL A 87 -7.51 5.93 10.86
C VAL A 87 -8.06 7.35 10.64
N GLU A 88 -7.21 8.30 10.27
CA GLU A 88 -7.61 9.70 10.09
C GLU A 88 -8.37 9.95 8.79
N TYR A 89 -8.00 9.27 7.70
CA TYR A 89 -8.48 9.59 6.35
C TYR A 89 -9.34 8.50 5.71
N THR A 90 -9.61 7.40 6.42
CA THR A 90 -10.45 6.31 5.91
C THR A 90 -11.51 5.93 6.94
N ASP A 91 -12.71 5.61 6.46
CA ASP A 91 -13.81 5.08 7.27
C ASP A 91 -13.75 3.54 7.35
N LEU A 92 -12.53 2.97 7.40
CA LEU A 92 -12.27 1.53 7.47
C LEU A 92 -12.29 0.99 8.90
#